data_AF-A0A972HGF7-F1
#
_entry.id   AF-A0A972HGF7-F1
#
_cell.length_a   1.000
_cell.length_b   1.000
_cell.length_c   1.000
_cell.angle_alpha   90.00
_cell.angle_beta   90.00
_cell.angle_gamma   90.00
#
_symmetry.space_group_name_H-M   'P 1'
#
loop_
_entity.id
_entity.type
_entity.pdbx_description
1 polymer ?
#
loop_
_entity_poly.entity_id
_entity_poly.type
_entity_poly.pdbx_seq_one_letter_code
_entity_poly.pdbx_strand_id
1 'polypeptide(L)'
;MTTLTIEASYEAAIAREWGRLARPGTWFTGPQRLAIARQARAAVAEEPVETPQITETVITAARAIAATPSDIRASDVQGLFQQGLAGAEYIEILGIVARLRAVDTFEFGMGTFPRALPLPIDGEPSRTLVAEAKLDGGWAPTVGAAFPTTALSAVPPENEGMEDIAGAFYISITEMADLGIVRGLQRDQMEVVAARTSLINDCFF
;
A
#
# COMPACT_ATOMS: atom_id res chain seq x y z
N MET A 1 27.30 18.03 4.68
CA MET A 1 26.07 17.22 4.59
C MET A 1 25.71 16.77 5.99
N THR A 2 24.59 17.22 6.52
CA THR A 2 24.09 16.77 7.82
C THR A 2 23.44 15.41 7.60
N THR A 3 23.96 14.36 8.22
CA THR A 3 23.35 13.03 8.17
C THR A 3 22.06 13.09 8.99
N LEU A 4 20.90 13.05 8.33
CA LEU A 4 19.62 12.89 9.00
C LEU A 4 19.64 11.54 9.73
N THR A 5 19.48 11.57 11.05
CA THR A 5 19.41 10.34 11.85
C THR A 5 17.98 9.82 11.81
N ILE A 6 17.80 8.63 11.26
CA ILE A 6 16.50 7.95 11.22
C ILE A 6 16.20 7.39 12.62
N GLU A 7 15.04 7.71 13.19
CA GLU A 7 14.64 7.09 14.45
C GLU A 7 14.49 5.58 14.24
N ALA A 8 14.91 4.78 15.23
CA ALA A 8 14.88 3.32 15.15
C ALA A 8 13.46 2.75 14.88
N SER A 9 12.41 3.52 15.19
CA SER A 9 11.01 3.19 14.91
C SER A 9 10.72 3.03 13.41
N TYR A 10 11.25 3.91 12.56
CA TYR A 10 11.08 3.84 11.10
C TYR A 10 11.75 2.59 10.52
N GLU A 11 13.00 2.34 10.91
CA GLU A 11 13.74 1.15 10.49
C GLU A 11 13.05 -0.14 10.90
N ALA A 12 12.54 -0.20 12.14
CA ALA A 12 11.79 -1.35 12.62
C ALA A 12 10.49 -1.58 11.84
N ALA A 13 9.78 -0.51 11.47
CA ALA A 13 8.56 -0.61 10.65
C ALA A 13 8.87 -1.11 9.23
N ILE A 14 9.90 -0.56 8.58
CA ILE A 14 10.34 -1.01 7.26
C ILE A 14 10.79 -2.48 7.30
N ALA A 15 11.52 -2.88 8.34
CA ALA A 15 11.96 -4.28 8.50
C ALA A 15 10.77 -5.24 8.64
N ARG A 16 9.72 -4.84 9.39
CA ARG A 16 8.47 -5.63 9.46
C ARG A 16 7.78 -5.70 8.10
N GLU A 17 7.67 -4.58 7.38
CA GLU A 17 7.05 -4.56 6.05
C GLU A 17 7.81 -5.43 5.04
N TRP A 18 9.14 -5.40 5.03
CA TRP A 18 9.94 -6.30 4.19
C TRP A 18 9.71 -7.77 4.56
N GLY A 19 9.59 -8.06 5.86
CA GLY A 19 9.20 -9.39 6.33
C GLY A 19 7.80 -9.82 5.86
N ARG A 20 6.82 -8.90 5.86
CA ARG A 20 5.46 -9.15 5.35
C ARG A 20 5.46 -9.34 3.83
N LEU A 21 6.22 -8.54 3.09
CA LEU A 21 6.27 -8.59 1.63
C LEU A 21 6.91 -9.89 1.13
N ALA A 22 7.91 -10.41 1.84
CA ALA A 22 8.59 -11.66 1.49
C ALA A 22 7.70 -12.90 1.62
N ARG A 23 6.74 -12.90 2.55
CA ARG A 23 5.91 -14.07 2.90
C ARG A 23 4.64 -14.15 2.06
N PRO A 24 4.02 -15.34 1.94
CA PRO A 24 2.68 -15.46 1.39
C PRO A 24 1.68 -14.58 2.15
N GLY A 25 0.78 -13.95 1.40
CA GLY A 25 -0.30 -13.12 1.92
C GLY A 25 -1.60 -13.90 2.00
N THR A 26 -2.71 -13.21 1.75
CA THR A 26 -4.04 -13.84 1.78
C THR A 26 -4.35 -14.54 0.46
N TRP A 27 -3.96 -13.92 -0.65
CA TRP A 27 -4.29 -14.37 -2.00
C TRP A 27 -3.06 -14.67 -2.86
N PHE A 28 -1.92 -14.04 -2.57
CA PHE A 28 -0.68 -14.19 -3.34
C PHE A 28 0.43 -14.88 -2.55
N THR A 29 1.22 -15.71 -3.22
CA THR A 29 2.44 -16.30 -2.65
C THR A 29 3.53 -15.23 -2.47
N GLY A 30 4.58 -15.52 -1.70
CA GLY A 30 5.74 -14.62 -1.56
C GLY A 30 6.32 -14.18 -2.92
N PRO A 31 6.60 -15.11 -3.86
CA PRO A 31 7.04 -14.75 -5.22
C PRO A 31 6.08 -13.84 -5.99
N GLN A 32 4.77 -14.04 -5.84
CA GLN A 32 3.74 -13.21 -6.50
C GLN A 32 3.67 -11.81 -5.91
N ARG A 33 3.75 -11.67 -4.58
CA ARG A 33 3.79 -10.36 -3.90
C ARG A 33 5.02 -9.56 -4.30
N LEU A 34 6.18 -10.21 -4.43
CA LEU A 34 7.38 -9.57 -4.96
C LEU A 34 7.29 -9.25 -6.46
N ALA A 35 6.56 -10.04 -7.24
CA ALA A 35 6.26 -9.70 -8.63
C ALA A 35 5.38 -8.43 -8.73
N ILE A 36 4.35 -8.30 -7.89
CA ILE A 36 3.53 -7.09 -7.77
C ILE A 36 4.40 -5.88 -7.42
N ALA A 37 5.26 -6.00 -6.41
CA ALA A 37 6.18 -4.94 -6.00
C ALA A 37 7.16 -4.53 -7.13
N ARG A 38 7.68 -5.50 -7.89
CA ARG A 38 8.53 -5.24 -9.06
C ARG A 38 7.79 -4.48 -10.14
N GLN A 39 6.56 -4.87 -10.47
CA GLN A 39 5.73 -4.15 -11.44
C GLN A 39 5.42 -2.73 -10.99
N ALA A 40 5.12 -2.53 -9.70
CA ALA A 40 4.86 -1.20 -9.15
C ALA A 40 6.07 -0.26 -9.30
N ARG A 41 7.27 -0.72 -8.93
CA ARG A 41 8.50 0.06 -9.11
C ARG A 41 8.82 0.32 -10.58
N ALA A 42 8.69 -0.70 -11.43
CA ALA A 42 8.94 -0.57 -12.86
C ALA A 42 7.94 0.39 -13.53
N ALA A 43 6.69 0.44 -13.09
CA ALA A 43 5.70 1.41 -13.59
C ALA A 43 6.13 2.85 -13.29
N VAL A 44 6.58 3.13 -12.07
CA VAL A 44 7.06 4.46 -11.66
C VAL A 44 8.34 4.85 -12.39
N ALA A 45 9.22 3.89 -12.64
CA ALA A 45 10.47 4.11 -13.39
C ALA A 45 10.26 4.15 -14.92
N GLU A 46 9.05 3.88 -15.41
CA GLU A 46 8.74 3.70 -16.83
C GLU A 46 9.60 2.60 -17.50
N GLU A 47 9.94 1.56 -16.74
CA GLU A 47 10.78 0.44 -17.17
C GLU A 47 9.95 -0.83 -17.46
N PRO A 48 10.37 -1.66 -18.43
CA PRO A 48 9.82 -2.99 -18.61
C PRO A 48 10.35 -3.96 -17.55
N VAL A 49 9.49 -4.85 -17.06
CA VAL A 49 9.90 -5.95 -16.18
C VAL A 49 9.05 -7.19 -16.45
N GLU A 50 9.71 -8.35 -16.50
CA GLU A 50 9.03 -9.64 -16.63
C GLU A 50 8.68 -10.22 -15.25
N THR A 51 7.41 -10.57 -15.10
CA THR A 51 6.87 -11.15 -13.87
C THR A 51 5.96 -12.34 -14.17
N PRO A 52 6.53 -13.48 -14.60
CA PRO A 52 5.75 -14.66 -15.00
C PRO A 52 4.94 -15.29 -13.85
N GLN A 53 5.15 -14.84 -12.61
CA GLN A 53 4.43 -15.32 -11.44
C GLN A 53 2.96 -14.82 -11.36
N ILE A 54 2.63 -13.74 -12.07
CA ILE A 54 1.34 -13.04 -11.95
C ILE A 54 0.68 -12.84 -13.31
N THR A 55 -0.64 -12.72 -13.32
CA THR A 55 -1.45 -12.55 -14.53
C THR A 55 -1.43 -11.10 -15.03
N GLU A 56 -1.88 -10.88 -16.26
CA GLU A 56 -1.97 -9.54 -16.86
C GLU A 56 -2.89 -8.60 -16.06
N THR A 57 -3.99 -9.11 -15.50
CA THR A 57 -4.90 -8.31 -14.65
C THR A 57 -4.22 -7.83 -13.37
N VAL A 58 -3.38 -8.66 -12.75
CA VAL A 58 -2.57 -8.29 -11.57
C VAL A 58 -1.50 -7.27 -11.94
N ILE A 59 -0.83 -7.45 -13.09
CA ILE A 59 0.15 -6.48 -13.62
C ILE A 59 -0.53 -5.13 -13.84
N THR A 60 -1.67 -5.11 -14.55
CA THR A 60 -2.41 -3.89 -14.87
C THR A 60 -2.82 -3.14 -13.60
N ALA A 61 -3.38 -3.85 -12.62
CA ALA A 61 -3.75 -3.26 -11.33
C ALA A 61 -2.53 -2.68 -10.60
N ALA A 62 -1.46 -3.45 -10.45
CA ALA A 62 -0.27 -3.03 -9.73
C ALA A 62 0.39 -1.78 -10.35
N ARG A 63 0.49 -1.74 -11.68
CA ARG A 63 1.07 -0.62 -12.42
C ARG A 63 0.20 0.64 -12.32
N ALA A 64 -1.11 0.52 -12.50
CA ALA A 64 -2.04 1.64 -12.40
C ALA A 64 -2.07 2.25 -10.99
N ILE A 65 -2.15 1.40 -9.95
CA ILE A 65 -2.14 1.85 -8.55
C ILE A 65 -0.83 2.57 -8.20
N ALA A 66 0.31 2.10 -8.74
CA ALA A 66 1.61 2.67 -8.42
C ALA A 66 1.89 4.02 -9.09
N ALA A 67 1.52 4.15 -10.38
CA ALA A 67 1.97 5.26 -11.23
C ALA A 67 0.87 6.27 -11.57
N THR A 68 -0.38 5.83 -11.69
CA THR A 68 -1.52 6.68 -12.12
C THR A 68 -2.77 6.46 -11.25
N PRO A 69 -2.67 6.50 -9.90
CA PRO A 69 -3.80 6.19 -9.03
C PRO A 69 -4.96 7.18 -9.18
N SER A 70 -4.68 8.47 -9.45
CA SER A 70 -5.70 9.51 -9.67
C SER A 70 -6.47 9.35 -10.98
N ASP A 71 -5.98 8.53 -11.91
CA ASP A 71 -6.63 8.26 -13.20
C ASP A 71 -7.55 7.04 -13.15
N ILE A 72 -7.47 6.22 -12.09
CA ILE A 72 -8.32 5.04 -11.94
C ILE A 72 -9.79 5.48 -11.85
N ARG A 73 -10.65 4.82 -12.61
CA ARG A 73 -12.11 4.99 -12.58
C ARG A 73 -12.79 3.69 -12.20
N ALA A 74 -14.06 3.79 -11.79
CA ALA A 74 -14.89 2.63 -11.47
C ALA A 74 -14.95 1.60 -12.60
N SER A 75 -14.98 2.06 -13.87
CA SER A 75 -14.99 1.19 -15.05
C SER A 75 -13.72 0.35 -15.19
N ASP A 76 -12.57 0.89 -14.80
CA ASP A 76 -11.28 0.20 -14.92
C ASP A 76 -11.23 -0.96 -13.91
N VAL A 77 -11.61 -0.68 -12.65
CA VAL A 77 -11.70 -1.70 -11.59
C VAL A 77 -12.72 -2.77 -11.94
N GLN A 78 -13.91 -2.37 -12.42
CA GLN A 78 -14.93 -3.32 -12.87
C GLN A 78 -14.45 -4.17 -14.05
N GLY A 79 -13.71 -3.57 -14.99
CA GLY A 79 -13.11 -4.28 -16.13
C GLY A 79 -12.13 -5.36 -15.69
N LEU A 80 -11.30 -5.09 -14.69
CA LEU A 80 -10.40 -6.09 -14.10
C LEU A 80 -11.19 -7.25 -13.47
N PHE A 81 -12.29 -6.97 -12.78
CA PHE A 81 -13.14 -8.00 -12.18
C PHE A 81 -13.82 -8.88 -13.24
N GLN A 82 -14.30 -8.28 -14.33
CA GLN A 82 -14.88 -9.01 -15.46
C GLN A 82 -13.86 -9.92 -16.17
N GLN A 83 -12.58 -9.55 -16.11
CA GLN A 83 -11.46 -10.35 -16.61
C GLN A 83 -10.95 -11.40 -15.60
N GLY A 84 -11.62 -11.54 -14.45
CA GLY A 84 -11.38 -12.62 -13.50
C GLY A 84 -10.50 -12.26 -12.31
N LEU A 85 -10.10 -11.00 -12.13
CA LEU A 85 -9.43 -10.57 -10.89
C LEU A 85 -10.46 -10.51 -9.75
N ALA A 86 -10.25 -11.26 -8.67
CA ALA A 86 -11.17 -11.19 -7.54
C ALA A 86 -11.06 -9.83 -6.81
N GLY A 87 -12.16 -9.33 -6.27
CA GLY A 87 -12.15 -8.06 -5.51
C GLY A 87 -11.18 -8.08 -4.33
N ALA A 88 -11.09 -9.21 -3.60
CA ALA A 88 -10.15 -9.36 -2.49
C ALA A 88 -8.69 -9.47 -2.96
N GLU A 89 -8.42 -10.02 -4.16
CA GLU A 89 -7.09 -10.00 -4.78
C GLU A 89 -6.68 -8.55 -5.12
N TYR A 90 -7.60 -7.75 -5.67
CA TYR A 90 -7.35 -6.33 -5.93
C TYR A 90 -7.00 -5.57 -4.64
N ILE A 91 -7.70 -5.83 -3.53
CA ILE A 91 -7.39 -5.22 -2.23
C ILE A 91 -5.98 -5.60 -1.75
N GLU A 92 -5.55 -6.85 -1.93
CA GLU A 92 -4.18 -7.23 -1.57
C GLU A 92 -3.12 -6.54 -2.45
N ILE A 93 -3.37 -6.40 -3.75
CA ILE A 93 -2.50 -5.62 -4.65
C ILE A 93 -2.42 -4.17 -4.16
N LEU A 94 -3.57 -3.54 -3.88
CA LEU A 94 -3.65 -2.17 -3.38
C LEU A 94 -2.84 -1.99 -2.10
N GLY A 95 -2.97 -2.90 -1.13
CA GLY A 95 -2.22 -2.86 0.12
C GLY A 95 -0.70 -2.94 -0.10
N ILE A 96 -0.24 -3.92 -0.89
CA ILE A 96 1.18 -4.08 -1.22
C ILE A 96 1.75 -2.82 -1.87
N VAL A 97 1.08 -2.31 -2.91
CA VAL A 97 1.58 -1.18 -3.68
C VAL A 97 1.57 0.10 -2.85
N ALA A 98 0.50 0.36 -2.09
CA ALA A 98 0.41 1.56 -1.25
C ALA A 98 1.54 1.63 -0.20
N ARG A 99 1.82 0.53 0.50
CA ARG A 99 2.88 0.49 1.52
C ARG A 99 4.27 0.54 0.91
N LEU A 100 4.48 -0.11 -0.23
CA LEU A 100 5.74 0.00 -0.97
C LEU A 100 6.00 1.45 -1.39
N ARG A 101 4.98 2.15 -1.93
CA ARG A 101 5.08 3.56 -2.30
C ARG A 101 5.38 4.45 -1.09
N ALA A 102 4.76 4.19 0.07
CA ALA A 102 5.07 4.92 1.29
C ALA A 102 6.56 4.80 1.67
N VAL A 103 7.12 3.59 1.63
CA VAL A 103 8.55 3.38 1.93
C VAL A 103 9.45 3.99 0.86
N ASP A 104 9.18 3.77 -0.43
CA ASP A 104 10.00 4.32 -1.52
C ASP A 104 9.99 5.86 -1.51
N THR A 105 8.85 6.49 -1.21
CA THR A 105 8.75 7.96 -1.08
C THR A 105 9.48 8.48 0.15
N PHE A 106 9.42 7.76 1.27
CA PHE A 106 10.22 8.09 2.46
C PHE A 106 11.72 8.06 2.14
N GLU A 107 12.20 7.00 1.49
CA GLU A 107 13.62 6.86 1.13
C GLU A 107 14.08 7.94 0.16
N PHE A 108 13.25 8.29 -0.83
CA PHE A 108 13.48 9.43 -1.71
C PHE A 108 13.59 10.74 -0.92
N GLY A 109 12.66 10.99 0.01
CA GLY A 109 12.67 12.19 0.86
C GLY A 109 13.91 12.29 1.75
N MET A 110 14.47 11.15 2.13
CA MET A 110 15.73 11.04 2.89
C MET A 110 16.99 11.17 2.01
N GLY A 111 16.84 11.29 0.69
CA GLY A 111 17.96 11.34 -0.26
C GLY A 111 18.67 9.99 -0.42
N THR A 112 17.94 8.89 -0.20
CA THR A 112 18.45 7.52 -0.31
C THR A 112 17.81 6.78 -1.47
N PHE A 113 18.43 5.68 -1.91
CA PHE A 113 17.90 4.82 -2.96
C PHE A 113 16.86 3.85 -2.40
N PRO A 114 15.85 3.45 -3.19
CA PRO A 114 14.92 2.41 -2.80
C PRO A 114 15.65 1.12 -2.37
N ARG A 115 15.30 0.58 -1.20
CA ARG A 115 15.82 -0.70 -0.70
C ARG A 115 15.59 -1.82 -1.71
N ALA A 116 16.55 -2.72 -1.81
CA ALA A 116 16.35 -3.96 -2.56
C ALA A 116 15.12 -4.72 -2.00
N LEU A 117 14.29 -5.26 -2.90
CA LEU A 117 13.19 -6.13 -2.48
C LEU A 117 13.77 -7.38 -1.78
N PRO A 118 13.09 -7.93 -0.76
CA PRO A 118 13.58 -9.09 -0.05
C PRO A 118 13.56 -10.34 -0.93
N LEU A 119 14.22 -11.40 -0.48
CA LEU A 119 14.06 -12.72 -1.10
C LEU A 119 12.69 -13.30 -0.78
N PRO A 120 12.03 -14.02 -1.72
CA PRO A 120 10.76 -14.65 -1.45
C PRO A 120 10.90 -15.74 -0.38
N ILE A 121 9.88 -15.85 0.46
CA ILE A 121 9.67 -16.99 1.34
C ILE A 121 8.53 -17.81 0.73
N ASP A 122 8.78 -19.10 0.53
CA ASP A 122 7.80 -20.03 -0.01
C ASP A 122 6.66 -20.30 0.98
N GLY A 123 5.50 -20.67 0.42
CA GLY A 123 4.32 -21.08 1.17
C GLY A 123 3.03 -20.72 0.43
N GLU A 124 1.92 -21.20 0.96
CA GLU A 124 0.61 -21.00 0.35
C GLU A 124 -0.09 -19.75 0.91
N PRO A 125 -0.88 -19.04 0.08
CA PRO A 125 -1.73 -17.95 0.56
C PRO A 125 -2.78 -18.51 1.53
N SER A 126 -3.15 -17.73 2.55
CA SER A 126 -4.11 -18.20 3.56
C SER A 126 -5.52 -18.43 3.03
N ARG A 127 -5.90 -17.73 1.95
CA ARG A 127 -7.23 -17.70 1.34
C ARG A 127 -8.34 -17.36 2.34
N THR A 128 -8.02 -16.62 3.39
CA THR A 128 -8.98 -16.20 4.40
C THR A 128 -9.99 -15.22 3.80
N LEU A 129 -11.26 -15.61 3.80
CA LEU A 129 -12.37 -14.77 3.37
C LEU A 129 -12.94 -13.96 4.55
N VAL A 130 -13.32 -12.72 4.28
CA VAL A 130 -14.10 -11.88 5.20
C VAL A 130 -15.53 -11.82 4.67
N ALA A 131 -16.46 -12.49 5.34
CA ALA A 131 -17.81 -12.71 4.83
C ALA A 131 -18.63 -11.41 4.69
N GLU A 132 -18.34 -10.43 5.54
CA GLU A 132 -19.01 -9.14 5.59
C GLU A 132 -18.51 -8.17 4.51
N ALA A 133 -17.38 -8.48 3.87
CA ALA A 133 -16.76 -7.61 2.87
C ALA A 133 -17.61 -7.53 1.59
N LYS A 134 -18.00 -6.31 1.22
CA LYS A 134 -18.83 -6.03 0.04
C LYS A 134 -18.55 -4.64 -0.51
N LEU A 135 -19.05 -4.34 -1.71
CA LEU A 135 -18.99 -2.98 -2.24
C LEU A 135 -19.89 -2.07 -1.38
N ASP A 136 -19.29 -1.05 -0.76
CA ASP A 136 -19.99 -0.07 0.07
C ASP A 136 -19.26 1.27 -0.01
N GLY A 137 -19.77 2.23 -0.79
CA GLY A 137 -19.16 3.57 -0.94
C GLY A 137 -17.89 3.66 -1.81
N GLY A 138 -17.35 2.52 -2.29
CA GLY A 138 -16.15 2.47 -3.13
C GLY A 138 -16.26 1.48 -4.30
N TRP A 139 -15.14 1.22 -4.98
CA TRP A 139 -15.09 0.34 -6.18
C TRP A 139 -14.58 -1.08 -5.89
N ALA A 140 -14.10 -1.33 -4.67
CA ALA A 140 -13.61 -2.62 -4.22
C ALA A 140 -14.22 -2.99 -2.85
N PRO A 141 -14.26 -4.29 -2.48
CA PRO A 141 -14.95 -4.72 -1.27
C PRO A 141 -14.30 -4.20 0.02
N THR A 142 -15.11 -3.77 0.98
CA THR A 142 -14.72 -3.35 2.32
C THR A 142 -15.69 -3.90 3.38
N VAL A 143 -15.25 -3.96 4.63
CA VAL A 143 -16.12 -4.22 5.78
C VAL A 143 -16.74 -2.90 6.22
N GLY A 144 -18.00 -2.69 5.85
CA GLY A 144 -18.68 -1.39 6.01
C GLY A 144 -18.25 -0.39 4.94
N ALA A 145 -18.65 0.88 5.11
CA ALA A 145 -18.40 1.94 4.14
C ALA A 145 -16.91 2.17 3.89
N ALA A 146 -16.57 2.40 2.62
CA ALA A 146 -15.24 2.71 2.17
C ALA A 146 -14.79 4.07 2.69
N PHE A 147 -13.77 4.05 3.53
CA PHE A 147 -13.04 5.20 4.05
C PHE A 147 -11.54 4.88 4.01
N PRO A 148 -10.65 5.86 4.15
CA PRO A 148 -9.21 5.62 4.12
C PRO A 148 -8.75 4.54 5.11
N THR A 149 -9.34 4.50 6.31
CA THR A 149 -9.01 3.53 7.37
C THR A 149 -9.66 2.15 7.17
N THR A 150 -10.61 2.01 6.24
CA THR A 150 -11.31 0.74 5.97
C THR A 150 -11.03 0.21 4.56
N ALA A 151 -10.28 0.95 3.74
CA ALA A 151 -10.03 0.63 2.33
C ALA A 151 -9.41 -0.76 2.11
N LEU A 152 -8.68 -1.30 3.10
CA LEU A 152 -8.05 -2.63 3.02
C LEU A 152 -8.73 -3.68 3.89
N SER A 153 -9.88 -3.37 4.50
CA SER A 153 -10.54 -4.22 5.50
C SER A 153 -11.03 -5.58 4.98
N ALA A 154 -11.19 -5.75 3.66
CA ALA A 154 -11.48 -7.06 3.06
C ALA A 154 -10.27 -8.02 3.10
N VAL A 155 -9.07 -7.51 3.36
CA VAL A 155 -7.84 -8.30 3.55
C VAL A 155 -7.15 -7.82 4.84
N PRO A 156 -7.56 -8.33 6.02
CA PRO A 156 -7.11 -7.80 7.31
C PRO A 156 -5.58 -7.68 7.48
N PRO A 157 -4.74 -8.65 7.04
CA PRO A 157 -3.29 -8.49 7.13
C PRO A 157 -2.74 -7.27 6.38
N GLU A 158 -3.41 -6.84 5.30
CA GLU A 158 -3.01 -5.67 4.52
C GLU A 158 -3.44 -4.37 5.20
N ASN A 159 -4.61 -4.38 5.85
CA ASN A 159 -5.06 -3.27 6.70
C ASN A 159 -4.14 -3.08 7.92
N GLU A 160 -3.75 -4.17 8.59
CA GLU A 160 -2.78 -4.16 9.69
C GLU A 160 -1.41 -3.65 9.25
N GLY A 161 -0.94 -4.06 8.06
CA GLY A 161 0.30 -3.54 7.49
C GLY A 161 0.24 -2.04 7.23
N MET A 162 -0.91 -1.55 6.76
CA MET A 162 -1.10 -0.12 6.48
C MET A 162 -1.03 0.68 7.77
N GLU A 163 -1.70 0.22 8.84
CA GLU A 163 -1.63 0.84 10.16
C GLU A 163 -0.21 0.84 10.74
N ASP A 164 0.55 -0.25 10.57
CA ASP A 164 1.94 -0.35 11.05
C ASP A 164 2.86 0.69 10.38
N ILE A 165 2.74 0.85 9.05
CA ILE A 165 3.50 1.86 8.30
C ILE A 165 2.98 3.28 8.61
N ALA A 166 1.67 3.51 8.61
CA ALA A 166 1.08 4.82 8.87
C ALA A 166 1.41 5.32 10.28
N GLY A 167 1.35 4.45 11.29
CA GLY A 167 1.75 4.77 12.66
C GLY A 167 3.22 5.19 12.76
N ALA A 168 4.11 4.52 12.04
CA ALA A 168 5.52 4.89 12.01
C ALA A 168 5.75 6.20 11.24
N PHE A 169 5.13 6.37 10.07
CA PHE A 169 5.47 7.44 9.12
C PHE A 169 4.63 8.72 9.29
N TYR A 170 3.47 8.62 9.92
CA TYR A 170 2.53 9.71 10.10
C TYR A 170 1.97 9.71 11.52
N ILE A 171 0.79 9.12 11.73
CA ILE A 171 0.13 8.90 13.02
C ILE A 171 -0.67 7.59 12.92
N SER A 172 -0.82 6.89 14.03
CA SER A 172 -1.71 5.72 14.10
C SER A 172 -3.18 6.14 14.15
N ILE A 173 -4.11 5.24 13.80
CA ILE A 173 -5.55 5.47 14.02
C ILE A 173 -5.86 5.92 15.46
N THR A 174 -5.20 5.33 16.46
CA THR A 174 -5.43 5.67 17.86
C THR A 174 -4.97 7.08 18.22
N GLU A 175 -3.96 7.59 17.53
CA GLU A 175 -3.41 8.94 17.74
C GLU A 175 -4.17 10.01 16.93
N MET A 176 -4.99 9.64 15.94
CA MET A 176 -5.71 10.62 15.09
C MET A 176 -6.58 11.61 15.88
N ALA A 177 -7.14 11.15 17.01
CA ALA A 177 -7.97 11.97 17.90
C ALA A 177 -7.15 12.86 18.86
N ASP A 178 -5.84 12.62 19.00
CA ASP A 178 -4.96 13.44 19.83
C ASP A 178 -4.54 14.71 19.06
N LEU A 179 -5.21 15.81 19.37
CA LEU A 179 -4.91 17.11 18.77
C LEU A 179 -3.62 17.75 19.29
N GLY A 180 -2.99 17.17 20.32
CA GLY A 180 -1.76 17.67 20.95
C GLY A 180 -0.50 16.88 20.59
N ILE A 181 -0.60 15.84 19.76
CA ILE A 181 0.57 15.03 19.37
C ILE A 181 1.63 15.85 18.63
N VAL A 182 2.91 15.56 18.91
CA VAL A 182 4.07 16.21 18.28
C VAL A 182 5.03 15.15 17.76
N ARG A 183 5.36 15.20 16.47
CA ARG A 183 6.32 14.29 15.81
C ARG A 183 7.33 15.08 14.96
N GLY A 184 8.12 15.92 15.62
CA GLY A 184 8.97 16.93 14.97
C GLY A 184 8.19 18.14 14.44
N LEU A 185 6.91 17.95 14.09
CA LEU A 185 5.93 18.97 13.77
C LEU A 185 4.78 18.94 14.79
N GLN A 186 4.15 20.10 15.01
CA GLN A 186 2.89 20.19 15.74
C GLN A 186 1.74 19.57 14.91
N ARG A 187 0.67 19.12 15.56
CA ARG A 187 -0.48 18.48 14.90
C ARG A 187 -1.03 19.29 13.72
N ASP A 188 -1.20 20.59 13.89
CA ASP A 188 -1.71 21.51 12.88
C ASP A 188 -0.75 21.64 11.68
N GLN A 189 0.55 21.71 11.94
CA GLN A 189 1.58 21.70 10.90
C GLN A 189 1.60 20.38 10.12
N MET A 190 1.46 19.25 10.82
CA MET A 190 1.34 17.93 10.20
C MET A 190 0.13 17.86 9.25
N GLU A 191 -1.03 18.35 9.70
CA GLU A 191 -2.25 18.38 8.87
C GLU A 191 -2.15 19.32 7.67
N VAL A 192 -1.46 20.45 7.80
CA VAL A 192 -1.20 21.32 6.63
C VAL A 192 -0.35 20.60 5.58
N VAL A 193 0.68 19.85 6.01
CA VAL A 193 1.49 19.04 5.10
C VAL A 193 0.66 17.91 4.49
N ALA A 194 -0.11 17.18 5.30
CA ALA A 194 -0.97 16.10 4.84
C ALA A 194 -2.01 16.58 3.82
N ALA A 195 -2.74 17.65 4.13
CA ALA A 195 -3.74 18.24 3.23
C ALA A 195 -3.13 18.73 1.92
N ARG A 196 -1.93 19.32 1.95
CA ARG A 196 -1.24 19.74 0.74
C ARG A 196 -0.77 18.55 -0.09
N THR A 197 -0.27 17.49 0.54
CA THR A 197 0.09 16.23 -0.14
C THR A 197 -1.15 15.60 -0.78
N SER A 198 -2.29 15.55 -0.09
CA SER A 198 -3.55 15.07 -0.66
C SER A 198 -3.99 15.89 -1.87
N LEU A 199 -3.91 17.22 -1.79
CA LEU A 199 -4.25 18.10 -2.91
C LEU A 199 -3.36 17.87 -4.13
N ILE A 200 -2.04 17.70 -3.94
CA ILE A 200 -1.09 17.46 -5.04
C ILE A 200 -1.33 16.10 -5.70
N ASN A 201 -1.78 15.11 -4.92
CA ASN A 201 -2.03 13.75 -5.39
C ASN A 201 -3.47 13.53 -5.88
N ASP A 202 -4.30 14.58 -5.95
CA ASP A 202 -5.74 14.48 -6.24
C ASP A 202 -6.47 13.42 -5.38
N CYS A 203 -6.05 13.30 -4.12
CA CYS A 203 -6.62 12.36 -3.15
C CYS A 203 -7.70 13.06 -2.31
N PHE A 204 -8.94 12.99 -2.79
CA PHE A 204 -10.11 13.60 -2.15
C PHE A 204 -10.99 12.53 -1.48
N PHE A 205 -11.63 12.89 -0.37
CA PHE A 205 -12.54 12.05 0.41
C PHE A 205 -14.00 12.37 0.12
#